data_AF-A0A7R9W2B5-F1
#
_entry.id   AF-A0A7R9W2B5-F1
#
_cell.length_a   1.000
_cell.length_b   1.000
_cell.length_c   1.000
_cell.angle_alpha   90.00
_cell.angle_beta   90.00
_cell.angle_gamma   90.00
#
_symmetry.space_group_name_H-M   'P 1'
#
loop_
_entity.id
_entity.type
_entity.pdbx_description
1 polymer ?
#
loop_
_entity_poly.entity_id
_entity_poly.type
_entity_poly.pdbx_seq_one_letter_code
_entity_poly.pdbx_strand_id
1 'polypeptide(L)'
;YVFADGIQVALNGIIKGCGKQCITVPIVLTAYWLVGLPLAYYFSFVKHEGIMCQESYFCGIVGLVGGMTAGTWVHFILLFITIIFTINWEKEAKNAQDRLALESKKRDSMEVGNAKRIRFEGLANFNMKHNIRTLHQRSHFRLRKDDDISISSIKSM
;
A
#
# COMPACT_ATOMS: atom_id res chain seq x y z
N TYR A 1 31.29 -2.64 9.43
CA TYR A 1 29.82 -2.71 9.51
C TYR A 1 29.17 -1.93 8.37
N VAL A 2 29.63 -0.70 8.05
CA VAL A 2 29.09 0.15 6.97
C VAL A 2 28.87 -0.56 5.62
N PHE A 3 29.81 -1.39 5.17
CA PHE A 3 29.66 -2.13 3.91
C PHE A 3 28.54 -3.19 3.96
N ALA A 4 28.50 -3.98 5.04
CA ALA A 4 27.44 -4.97 5.26
C ALA A 4 26.07 -4.30 5.39
N ASP A 5 26.00 -3.16 6.09
CA ASP A 5 24.78 -2.35 6.20
C ASP A 5 24.30 -1.85 4.83
N GLY A 6 25.22 -1.36 3.98
CA GLY A 6 24.89 -0.91 2.64
C GLY A 6 24.25 -2.01 1.78
N ILE A 7 24.83 -3.21 1.80
CA ILE A 7 24.26 -4.34 1.06
C ILE A 7 22.95 -4.80 1.69
N GLN A 8 22.87 -4.86 3.02
CA GLN A 8 21.65 -5.23 3.73
C GLN A 8 20.48 -4.29 3.37
N VAL A 9 20.73 -2.99 3.22
CA VAL A 9 19.72 -2.03 2.72
C VAL A 9 19.30 -2.35 1.30
N ALA A 10 20.25 -2.61 0.39
CA ALA A 10 19.94 -2.97 -1.00
C ALA A 10 19.11 -4.26 -1.10
N LEU A 11 19.50 -5.29 -0.36
CA LEU A 11 18.80 -6.57 -0.31
C LEU A 11 17.38 -6.45 0.26
N ASN A 12 17.20 -5.63 1.32
CA ASN A 12 15.87 -5.31 1.82
C ASN A 12 15.02 -4.56 0.79
N GLY A 13 15.64 -3.70 -0.03
CA GLY A 13 14.99 -3.06 -1.17
C GLY A 13 14.46 -4.08 -2.18
N ILE A 14 15.28 -5.08 -2.55
CA ILE A 14 14.88 -6.16 -3.45
C ILE A 14 13.69 -6.94 -2.89
N ILE A 15 13.76 -7.36 -1.62
CA ILE A 15 12.68 -8.13 -0.96
C ILE A 15 11.37 -7.34 -0.95
N LYS A 16 11.42 -6.04 -0.63
CA LYS A 16 10.25 -5.15 -0.64
C LYS A 16 9.70 -4.98 -2.06
N GLY A 17 10.57 -4.85 -3.06
CA GLY A 17 10.18 -4.79 -4.48
C GLY A 17 9.43 -6.04 -4.94
N CYS A 18 9.84 -7.22 -4.48
CA CYS A 18 9.15 -8.49 -4.74
C CYS A 18 7.86 -8.68 -3.90
N GLY A 19 7.62 -7.82 -2.91
CA GLY A 19 6.50 -7.99 -1.96
C GLY A 19 6.69 -9.16 -0.97
N LYS A 20 7.93 -9.62 -0.76
CA LYS A 20 8.26 -10.75 0.12
C LYS A 20 8.77 -10.33 1.50
N GLN A 21 8.38 -9.13 1.96
CA GLN A 21 8.85 -8.54 3.22
C GLN A 21 8.63 -9.42 4.47
N CYS A 22 7.62 -10.28 4.45
CA CYS A 22 7.31 -11.16 5.58
C CYS A 22 8.45 -12.15 5.89
N ILE A 23 9.30 -12.47 4.92
CA ILE A 23 10.44 -13.40 5.09
C ILE A 23 11.55 -12.74 5.93
N THR A 24 11.70 -11.42 5.84
CA THR A 24 12.76 -10.68 6.56
C THR A 24 12.50 -10.60 8.07
N VAL A 25 11.24 -10.52 8.48
CA VAL A 25 10.84 -10.34 9.89
C VAL A 25 11.45 -11.38 10.84
N PRO A 26 11.29 -12.70 10.60
CA PRO A 26 11.90 -13.70 11.47
C PRO A 26 13.44 -13.66 11.46
N ILE A 27 14.06 -13.32 10.31
CA ILE A 27 15.52 -13.23 10.20
C ILE A 27 16.08 -12.12 11.10
N VAL A 28 15.49 -10.93 11.04
CA VAL A 28 15.88 -9.79 11.89
C VAL A 28 15.71 -10.14 13.36
N LEU A 29 14.58 -10.78 13.71
CA LEU A 29 14.31 -11.18 15.09
C LEU A 29 15.38 -12.15 15.59
N THR A 30 15.66 -13.22 14.85
CA THR A 30 16.68 -14.21 15.24
C THR A 30 18.08 -13.59 15.35
N ALA A 31 18.49 -12.76 14.40
CA ALA A 31 19.83 -12.19 14.39
C ALA A 31 20.08 -11.22 15.55
N TYR A 32 19.14 -10.31 15.85
CA TYR A 32 19.36 -9.31 16.91
C TYR A 32 18.97 -9.80 18.29
N TRP A 33 17.91 -10.60 18.42
CA TRP A 33 17.41 -11.02 19.74
C TRP A 33 18.05 -12.30 20.25
N LEU A 34 18.32 -13.28 19.38
CA LEU A 34 18.92 -14.55 19.81
C LEU A 34 20.45 -14.53 19.76
N VAL A 35 21.05 -13.71 18.90
CA VAL A 35 22.51 -13.69 18.73
C VAL A 35 23.09 -12.35 19.19
N GLY A 36 22.63 -11.23 18.65
CA GLY A 36 23.17 -9.90 18.95
C GLY A 36 23.12 -9.56 20.44
N LEU A 37 21.95 -9.68 21.07
CA LEU A 37 21.76 -9.35 22.49
C LEU A 37 22.56 -10.26 23.44
N PRO A 38 22.51 -11.61 23.35
CA PRO A 38 23.30 -12.47 24.22
C PRO A 38 24.81 -12.28 24.04
N LEU A 39 25.26 -12.08 22.80
CA LEU A 39 26.68 -11.88 22.51
C LEU A 39 27.18 -10.51 22.99
N ALA A 40 26.35 -9.47 22.87
CA ALA A 40 26.62 -8.15 23.43
C ALA A 40 26.71 -8.20 24.96
N TYR A 41 25.76 -8.87 25.63
CA TYR A 41 25.78 -9.08 27.07
C TYR A 41 27.01 -9.89 27.53
N TYR A 42 27.33 -10.97 26.82
CA TYR A 42 28.47 -11.82 27.13
C TYR A 42 29.79 -11.05 27.04
N PHE A 43 30.00 -10.29 25.96
CA PHE A 43 31.21 -9.48 25.79
C PHE A 43 31.27 -8.28 26.72
N SER A 44 30.14 -7.67 27.10
CA SER A 44 30.14 -6.49 27.97
C SER A 44 30.19 -6.81 29.47
N PHE A 45 29.63 -7.94 29.93
CA PHE A 45 29.45 -8.20 31.37
C PHE A 45 30.05 -9.52 31.88
N VAL A 46 30.06 -10.60 31.11
CA VAL A 46 30.42 -11.94 31.66
C VAL A 46 31.93 -12.08 31.91
N LYS A 47 32.77 -11.30 31.23
CA LYS A 47 34.21 -11.22 31.55
C LYS A 47 34.54 -10.38 32.81
N HIS A 48 33.54 -9.92 33.55
CA HIS A 48 33.70 -8.89 34.57
C HIS A 48 33.24 -9.38 35.96
N GLU A 49 34.17 -9.93 36.73
CA GLU A 49 34.05 -10.01 38.20
C GLU A 49 34.25 -8.63 38.86
N GLY A 50 33.57 -7.58 38.37
CA GLY A 50 33.53 -6.27 39.02
C GLY A 50 34.82 -5.42 39.03
N ILE A 51 35.92 -5.85 38.42
CA ILE A 51 37.16 -5.06 38.31
C ILE A 51 37.25 -4.44 36.90
N MET A 52 37.47 -3.13 36.83
CA MET A 52 37.67 -2.37 35.59
C MET A 52 38.67 -3.10 34.67
N CYS A 53 38.17 -3.58 33.53
CA CYS A 53 38.93 -4.16 32.43
C CYS A 53 40.24 -3.43 32.12
N GLN A 54 41.35 -4.05 32.48
CA GLN A 54 42.68 -3.57 32.08
C GLN A 54 43.23 -4.33 30.85
N GLU A 55 42.70 -5.51 30.48
CA GLU A 55 43.41 -6.43 29.54
C GLU A 55 42.53 -7.06 28.43
N SER A 56 41.43 -6.42 28.00
CA SER A 56 40.70 -6.90 26.82
C SER A 56 40.15 -5.75 25.98
N TYR A 57 40.55 -5.70 24.70
CA TYR A 57 40.12 -4.70 23.71
C TYR A 57 38.59 -4.61 23.51
N PHE A 58 37.85 -5.64 23.94
CA PHE A 58 36.38 -5.72 23.85
C PHE A 58 35.75 -5.66 25.23
N CYS A 59 35.81 -4.51 25.89
CA CYS A 59 35.17 -4.33 27.20
C CYS A 59 34.26 -3.10 27.24
N GLY A 60 33.21 -3.16 28.07
CA GLY A 60 32.21 -2.11 28.22
C GLY A 60 31.47 -1.82 26.92
N ILE A 61 31.40 -0.55 26.52
CA ILE A 61 30.70 -0.09 25.31
C ILE A 61 31.30 -0.73 24.05
N VAL A 62 32.61 -1.00 24.01
CA VAL A 62 33.27 -1.61 22.86
C VAL A 62 32.83 -3.08 22.69
N GLY A 63 32.66 -3.80 23.79
CA GLY A 63 32.10 -5.17 23.79
C GLY A 63 30.63 -5.19 23.36
N LEU A 64 29.83 -4.21 23.83
CA LEU A 64 28.43 -4.04 23.43
C LEU A 64 28.29 -3.79 21.92
N VAL A 65 29.06 -2.82 21.40
CA VAL A 65 29.08 -2.48 19.97
C VAL A 65 29.65 -3.63 19.14
N GLY A 66 30.65 -4.35 19.65
CA GLY A 66 31.20 -5.55 19.02
C GLY A 66 30.17 -6.66 18.87
N GLY A 67 29.43 -6.97 19.95
CA GLY A 67 28.34 -7.95 19.93
C GLY A 67 27.20 -7.57 18.98
N MET A 68 26.81 -6.29 18.97
CA MET A 68 25.81 -5.77 18.02
C MET A 68 26.30 -5.85 16.57
N THR A 69 27.58 -5.55 16.33
CA THR A 69 28.18 -5.65 15.00
C THR A 69 28.17 -7.10 14.49
N ALA A 70 28.49 -8.07 15.36
CA ALA A 70 28.39 -9.49 15.03
C ALA A 70 26.95 -9.90 14.68
N GLY A 71 25.95 -9.38 15.40
CA GLY A 71 24.52 -9.56 15.06
C GLY A 71 24.18 -9.05 13.65
N THR A 72 24.69 -7.89 13.26
CA THR A 72 24.52 -7.34 11.90
C THR A 72 25.14 -8.24 10.82
N TRP A 73 26.32 -8.82 11.05
CA TRP A 73 26.92 -9.75 10.10
C TRP A 73 26.11 -11.04 9.95
N VAL A 74 25.58 -11.58 11.05
CA VAL A 74 24.68 -12.74 11.03
C VAL A 74 23.41 -12.43 10.26
N HIS A 75 22.79 -11.27 10.51
CA HIS A 75 21.62 -10.82 9.76
C HIS A 75 21.93 -10.72 8.25
N PHE A 76 23.03 -10.07 7.87
CA PHE A 76 23.45 -9.95 6.48
C PHE A 76 23.59 -11.32 5.80
N ILE A 77 24.29 -12.27 6.42
CA ILE A 77 24.50 -13.62 5.86
C ILE A 77 23.18 -14.37 5.70
N LEU A 78 22.33 -14.38 6.74
CA LEU A 78 21.02 -15.05 6.69
C LEU A 78 20.13 -14.46 5.60
N LEU A 79 20.12 -13.14 5.47
CA LEU A 79 19.30 -12.44 4.47
C LEU A 79 19.83 -12.70 3.05
N PHE A 80 21.15 -12.68 2.86
CA PHE A 80 21.80 -12.99 1.58
C PHE A 80 21.52 -14.43 1.12
N ILE A 81 21.70 -15.41 2.01
CA ILE A 81 21.37 -16.81 1.76
C ILE A 81 19.90 -16.94 1.39
N THR A 82 19.01 -16.35 2.20
CA THR A 82 17.56 -16.44 1.97
C THR A 82 17.20 -15.92 0.58
N ILE A 83 17.76 -14.79 0.14
CA ILE A 83 17.49 -14.23 -1.18
C ILE A 83 17.91 -15.19 -2.29
N ILE A 84 19.13 -15.75 -2.22
CA ILE A 84 19.63 -16.67 -3.24
C ILE A 84 18.73 -17.90 -3.37
N PHE A 85 18.24 -18.45 -2.26
CA PHE A 85 17.42 -19.67 -2.29
C PHE A 85 15.93 -19.41 -2.56
N THR A 86 15.40 -18.22 -2.28
CA THR A 86 13.95 -17.95 -2.37
C THR A 86 13.52 -17.10 -3.56
N ILE A 87 14.44 -16.36 -4.19
CA ILE A 87 14.13 -15.50 -5.34
C ILE A 87 14.38 -16.27 -6.64
N ASN A 88 13.30 -16.86 -7.16
CA ASN A 88 13.26 -17.27 -8.56
C ASN A 88 12.84 -16.07 -9.42
N TRP A 89 13.79 -15.52 -10.16
CA TRP A 89 13.58 -14.32 -10.97
C TRP A 89 12.54 -14.51 -12.08
N GLU A 90 12.45 -15.69 -12.70
CA GLU A 90 11.44 -15.97 -13.73
C GLU A 90 10.03 -15.96 -13.13
N LYS A 91 9.85 -16.61 -11.97
CA LYS A 91 8.58 -16.63 -11.25
C LYS A 91 8.19 -15.22 -10.80
N GLU A 92 9.16 -14.44 -10.33
CA GLU A 92 8.90 -13.08 -9.86
C GLU A 92 8.56 -12.13 -11.02
N ALA A 93 9.22 -12.28 -12.18
CA ALA A 93 8.90 -11.55 -13.39
C ALA A 93 7.48 -11.87 -13.89
N LYS A 94 7.10 -13.15 -13.88
CA LYS A 94 5.74 -13.57 -14.24
C LYS A 94 4.69 -13.00 -13.29
N ASN A 95 4.93 -13.10 -11.97
CA ASN A 95 4.05 -12.50 -10.97
C ASN A 95 3.88 -11.00 -11.17
N ALA A 96 4.94 -10.28 -11.54
CA ALA A 96 4.87 -8.85 -11.82
C ALA A 96 4.01 -8.55 -13.05
N GLN A 97 4.14 -9.34 -14.12
CA GLN A 97 3.28 -9.21 -15.31
C GLN A 97 1.81 -9.51 -14.99
N ASP A 98 1.54 -10.56 -14.22
CA ASP A 98 0.18 -10.91 -13.81
C ASP A 98 -0.48 -9.80 -12.99
N ARG A 99 0.28 -9.15 -12.09
CA ARG A 99 -0.20 -7.99 -11.33
C ARG A 99 -0.57 -6.82 -12.24
N LEU A 100 0.26 -6.52 -13.24
CA LEU A 100 -0.03 -5.45 -14.21
C LEU A 100 -1.25 -5.77 -15.08
N ALA A 101 -1.42 -7.03 -15.49
CA ALA A 101 -2.58 -7.46 -16.25
C ALA A 101 -3.88 -7.32 -15.43
N LEU A 102 -3.85 -7.67 -14.14
CA LEU A 102 -4.97 -7.48 -13.23
C LEU A 102 -5.32 -6.00 -13.02
N GLU A 103 -4.31 -5.15 -12.80
CA GLU A 103 -4.50 -3.69 -12.67
C GLU A 103 -5.08 -3.09 -13.95
N SER A 104 -4.61 -3.50 -15.13
CA SER A 104 -5.19 -3.04 -16.40
C SER A 104 -6.65 -3.46 -16.53
N LYS A 105 -6.97 -4.74 -16.28
CA LYS A 105 -8.35 -5.24 -16.35
C LYS A 105 -9.28 -4.51 -15.38
N LYS A 106 -8.79 -4.22 -14.17
CA LYS A 106 -9.53 -3.46 -13.15
C LYS A 106 -9.79 -2.03 -13.60
N ARG A 107 -8.79 -1.37 -14.18
CA ARG A 107 -8.93 -0.03 -14.76
C ARG A 107 -9.96 0.00 -15.89
N ASP A 108 -9.88 -0.93 -16.84
CA ASP A 108 -10.83 -1.01 -17.96
C ASP A 108 -12.27 -1.23 -17.46
N SER A 109 -12.43 -2.12 -16.47
CA SER A 109 -13.72 -2.37 -15.82
C SER A 109 -14.27 -1.10 -15.13
N MET A 110 -13.39 -0.31 -14.51
CA MET A 110 -13.74 0.95 -13.86
C MET A 110 -14.13 2.03 -14.87
N GLU A 111 -13.41 2.14 -15.99
CA GLU A 111 -13.73 3.07 -17.09
C GLU A 111 -15.10 2.76 -17.71
N VAL A 112 -15.39 1.48 -17.99
CA VAL A 112 -16.70 1.06 -18.51
C VAL A 112 -17.81 1.36 -17.51
N GLY A 113 -17.58 1.11 -16.22
CA GLY A 113 -18.51 1.45 -15.15
C GLY A 113 -18.80 2.95 -15.09
N ASN A 114 -17.76 3.77 -15.15
CA ASN A 114 -17.87 5.22 -15.13
C ASN A 114 -18.60 5.75 -16.38
N ALA A 115 -18.29 5.24 -17.56
CA ALA A 115 -18.97 5.62 -18.80
C ALA A 115 -20.47 5.28 -18.77
N LYS A 116 -20.84 4.11 -18.25
CA LYS A 116 -22.24 3.72 -18.03
C LYS A 116 -22.94 4.67 -17.05
N ARG A 117 -22.28 5.02 -15.95
CA ARG A 117 -22.80 5.97 -14.96
C ARG A 117 -23.08 7.34 -15.59
N ILE A 118 -22.11 7.89 -16.31
CA ILE A 118 -22.24 9.19 -17.02
C ILE A 118 -23.39 9.14 -18.04
N ARG A 119 -23.50 8.06 -18.83
CA ARG A 119 -24.62 7.89 -19.77
C ARG A 119 -25.96 7.85 -19.06
N PHE A 120 -26.07 7.15 -17.94
CA PHE A 120 -27.31 7.05 -17.17
C PHE A 120 -27.72 8.40 -16.56
N GLU A 121 -26.76 9.13 -15.98
CA GLU A 121 -26.98 10.49 -15.49
C GLU A 121 -27.40 11.45 -16.62
N GLY A 122 -26.80 11.32 -17.81
CA GLY A 122 -27.19 12.06 -19.00
C GLY A 122 -28.63 11.78 -19.45
N LEU A 123 -29.03 10.50 -19.48
CA LEU A 123 -30.40 10.08 -19.81
C LEU A 123 -31.42 10.58 -18.78
N ALA A 124 -31.10 10.48 -17.48
CA ALA A 124 -31.95 10.98 -16.41
C ALA A 124 -32.16 12.50 -16.52
N ASN A 125 -31.07 13.25 -16.75
CA ASN A 125 -31.13 14.70 -16.95
C ASN A 125 -31.92 15.08 -18.22
N PHE A 126 -31.76 14.35 -19.32
CA PHE A 126 -32.50 14.57 -20.54
C PHE A 126 -34.01 14.30 -20.34
N ASN A 127 -34.37 13.15 -19.76
CA ASN A 127 -35.75 12.79 -19.48
C ASN A 127 -36.42 13.79 -18.52
N MET A 128 -35.69 14.24 -17.49
CA MET A 128 -36.16 15.29 -16.57
C MET A 128 -36.43 16.61 -17.31
N LYS A 129 -35.49 17.09 -18.13
CA LYS A 129 -35.68 18.31 -18.94
C LYS A 129 -36.86 18.18 -19.90
N HIS A 130 -37.03 17.03 -20.53
CA HIS A 130 -38.15 16.79 -21.42
C HIS A 130 -39.49 16.81 -20.65
N ASN A 131 -39.58 16.10 -19.52
CA ASN A 131 -40.77 16.07 -18.69
C ASN A 131 -41.16 17.48 -18.20
N ILE A 132 -40.21 18.27 -17.68
CA ILE A 132 -40.45 19.65 -17.25
C ILE A 132 -41.01 20.50 -18.40
N ARG A 133 -40.44 20.41 -19.61
CA ARG A 133 -40.95 21.14 -20.79
C ARG A 133 -42.38 20.73 -21.14
N THR A 134 -42.69 19.43 -21.12
CA THR A 134 -44.05 18.94 -21.40
C THR A 134 -45.05 19.39 -20.33
N LEU A 135 -44.65 19.40 -19.06
CA LEU A 135 -45.48 19.89 -17.95
C LEU A 135 -45.75 21.39 -18.08
N HIS A 136 -44.73 22.18 -18.41
CA HIS A 136 -44.85 23.62 -18.65
C HIS A 136 -45.80 23.92 -19.83
N GLN A 137 -45.71 23.15 -20.91
CA GLN A 137 -46.60 23.31 -22.06
C GLN A 137 -48.05 22.93 -21.74
N ARG A 138 -48.25 21.86 -20.94
CA ARG A 138 -49.57 21.44 -20.43
C ARG A 138 -50.17 22.44 -19.44
N SER A 139 -49.36 23.09 -18.60
CA SER A 139 -49.86 24.13 -17.68
C SER A 139 -50.32 25.37 -18.43
N HIS A 140 -49.55 25.85 -19.42
CA HIS A 140 -49.97 26.97 -20.27
C HIS A 140 -51.28 26.70 -21.02
N PHE A 141 -51.45 25.48 -21.55
CA PHE A 141 -52.68 25.12 -22.26
C PHE A 141 -53.91 25.05 -21.34
N ARG A 142 -53.74 24.55 -20.10
CA ARG A 142 -54.82 24.53 -19.09
C ARG A 142 -55.26 25.95 -18.71
N LEU A 143 -54.31 26.83 -18.36
CA LEU A 143 -54.61 28.21 -17.99
C LEU A 143 -55.39 28.94 -19.11
N ARG A 144 -54.95 28.81 -20.36
CA ARG A 144 -55.65 29.40 -21.51
C ARG A 144 -57.09 28.89 -21.67
N LYS A 145 -57.30 27.58 -21.46
CA LYS A 145 -58.64 26.98 -21.56
C LYS A 145 -59.56 27.48 -20.45
N ASP A 146 -59.04 27.65 -19.23
CA ASP A 146 -59.80 28.18 -18.10
C ASP A 146 -60.19 29.66 -18.34
N ASP A 147 -59.29 30.47 -18.91
CA ASP A 147 -59.57 31.86 -19.33
C ASP A 147 -60.68 31.93 -20.39
N ASP A 148 -60.61 31.09 -21.43
CA ASP A 148 -61.61 31.03 -22.51
C ASP A 148 -63.00 30.61 -21.97
N ILE A 149 -63.06 29.65 -21.04
CA ILE A 149 -64.31 29.22 -20.39
C ILE A 149 -64.90 30.37 -19.56
N SER A 150 -64.09 31.05 -18.76
CA SER A 150 -64.51 32.20 -17.95
C SER A 150 -65.11 33.31 -18.82
N ILE A 151 -64.45 33.68 -19.92
CA ILE A 151 -64.93 34.70 -20.86
C ILE A 151 -66.24 34.29 -21.53
N SER A 152 -66.40 33.02 -21.90
CA SER A 152 -67.64 32.52 -22.51
C SER A 152 -68.84 32.57 -21.55
N SER A 153 -68.61 32.26 -20.27
CA SER A 153 -69.65 32.29 -19.24
C SER A 153 -70.15 33.70 -18.95
N ILE A 154 -69.27 34.70 -19.04
CA ILE A 154 -69.64 36.12 -18.87
C ILE A 154 -70.47 36.60 -20.06
N LYS A 155 -70.21 36.12 -21.27
CA LYS A 155 -70.92 36.52 -22.50
C LYS A 155 -72.31 35.92 -22.67
N SER A 156 -72.66 34.86 -21.94
CA SER A 156 -73.98 34.19 -22.04
C SER A 156 -75.00 34.67 -21.01
N MET A 157 -74.61 35.57 -20.10
CA MET A 157 -75.50 36.32 -19.21
C MET A 157 -75.85 37.67 -19.84
#